data_AF-A0ABD5T6H1-F1
#
_entry.id   AF-A0ABD5T6H1-F1
#
_cell.length_a   1.000
_cell.length_b   1.000
_cell.length_c   1.000
_cell.angle_alpha   90.00
_cell.angle_beta   90.00
_cell.angle_gamma   90.00
#
_symmetry.space_group_name_H-M   'P 1'
#
loop_
_entity.id
_entity.type
_entity.pdbx_description
1 polymer ?
#
loop_
_entity_poly.entity_id
_entity_poly.type
_entity_poly.pdbx_seq_one_letter_code
_entity_poly.pdbx_strand_id
1 'polypeptide(L)' 'DLGAAAAAVDARTTFTPTDDRSTGTAFDADRVRDVFDVGDRELGVVDGDLADIVRERVALLDVEK' A
#
# COMPACT_ATOMS: atom_id res chain seq x y z
N ASP A 1 30.22 -10.59 -11.72
CA ASP A 1 29.61 -11.80 -11.14
C ASP A 1 28.09 -11.64 -11.23
N LEU A 2 27.39 -12.59 -11.88
CA LEU A 2 25.94 -12.49 -12.10
C LEU A 2 25.13 -12.72 -10.81
N GLY A 3 25.66 -13.50 -9.87
CA GLY A 3 25.03 -13.74 -8.58
C GLY A 3 25.02 -12.47 -7.72
N ALA A 4 26.13 -11.72 -7.71
CA ALA A 4 26.21 -10.43 -7.03
C ALA A 4 25.23 -9.39 -7.61
N ALA A 5 25.05 -9.39 -8.94
CA ALA A 5 24.10 -8.50 -9.60
C ALA A 5 22.64 -8.85 -9.29
N ALA A 6 22.29 -10.14 -9.31
CA ALA A 6 20.95 -10.61 -8.95
C ALA A 6 20.58 -10.26 -7.50
N ALA A 7 21.52 -10.46 -6.56
CA ALA A 7 21.32 -10.11 -5.16
C ALA A 7 21.12 -8.60 -4.94
N ALA A 8 21.80 -7.75 -5.71
CA ALA A 8 21.63 -6.30 -5.61
C ALA A 8 20.27 -5.81 -6.12
N VAL A 9 19.73 -6.44 -7.18
CA VAL A 9 18.38 -6.15 -7.67
C VAL A 9 17.35 -6.63 -6.66
N ASP A 10 17.49 -7.86 -6.18
CA ASP A 10 16.57 -8.45 -5.21
C ASP A 10 16.50 -7.62 -3.91
N ALA A 11 17.65 -7.14 -3.41
CA ALA A 11 17.71 -6.24 -2.26
C ALA A 11 17.04 -4.87 -2.50
N ARG A 12 16.86 -4.45 -3.77
CA ARG A 12 16.20 -3.18 -4.12
C ARG A 12 14.72 -3.36 -4.45
N THR A 13 14.32 -4.54 -4.91
CA THR A 13 12.94 -4.83 -5.33
C THR A 13 12.15 -5.58 -4.28
N THR A 14 12.81 -6.19 -3.30
CA THR A 14 12.13 -6.84 -2.19
C THR A 14 11.45 -5.79 -1.33
N PHE A 15 10.13 -5.76 -1.40
CA PHE A 15 9.28 -5.02 -0.49
C PHE A 15 8.76 -5.99 0.57
N THR A 16 9.13 -5.75 1.83
CA THR A 16 8.46 -6.39 2.96
C THR A 16 7.47 -5.38 3.51
N PRO A 17 6.14 -5.62 3.43
CA PRO A 17 5.17 -4.76 4.06
C PRO A 17 5.51 -4.67 5.54
N THR A 18 5.82 -3.46 6.02
CA THR A 18 5.87 -3.23 7.46
C THR A 18 4.42 -3.28 7.94
N ASP A 19 4.14 -4.05 8.99
CA ASP A 19 2.82 -4.03 9.62
C ASP A 19 2.64 -2.63 10.22
N ASP A 20 1.97 -1.75 9.47
CA ASP A 20 1.81 -0.32 9.79
C ASP A 20 1.09 -0.12 11.13
N ARG A 21 0.40 -1.16 11.63
CA ARG A 21 -0.13 -1.21 13.00
C ARG A 21 0.96 -1.03 14.08
N SER A 22 2.24 -1.21 13.76
CA SER A 22 3.37 -1.10 14.68
C SER A 22 4.26 0.13 14.45
N THR A 23 4.14 0.83 13.33
CA THR A 23 4.88 2.08 13.08
C THR A 23 4.13 3.22 13.73
N GLY A 24 4.60 3.69 14.90
CA GLY A 24 3.92 4.69 15.74
C GLY A 24 3.62 6.08 15.11
N THR A 25 3.74 6.24 13.80
CA THR A 25 3.22 7.35 13.02
C THR A 25 1.93 6.94 12.34
N ALA A 26 0.79 7.24 12.97
CA ALA A 26 -0.51 7.08 12.33
C ALA A 26 -0.59 7.99 11.09
N PHE A 27 -1.13 7.46 9.99
CA PHE A 27 -1.45 8.26 8.82
C PHE A 27 -2.72 9.10 9.07
N ASP A 28 -2.86 10.21 8.34
CA ASP A 28 -4.06 11.04 8.35
C ASP A 28 -5.15 10.35 7.51
N ALA A 29 -6.12 9.73 8.18
CA ALA A 29 -7.16 8.93 7.54
C ALA A 29 -8.11 9.78 6.68
N ASP A 30 -8.42 11.01 7.10
CA ASP A 30 -9.30 11.90 6.35
C ASP A 30 -8.63 12.33 5.04
N ARG A 31 -7.34 12.67 5.11
CA ARG A 31 -6.56 12.97 3.91
C ARG A 31 -6.47 11.79 2.95
N VAL A 32 -6.34 10.56 3.46
CA VAL A 32 -6.31 9.36 2.61
C VAL A 32 -7.67 9.12 1.96
N ARG A 33 -8.77 9.26 2.72
CA ARG A 33 -10.13 9.15 2.17
C ARG A 33 -10.37 10.15 1.05
N ASP A 34 -9.95 11.40 1.22
CA ASP A 34 -10.11 12.44 0.20
C ASP A 34 -9.31 12.15 -1.07
N VAL A 35 -8.05 11.71 -0.94
CA VAL A 35 -7.18 11.43 -2.10
C VAL A 35 -7.66 10.23 -2.91
N PHE A 36 -8.15 9.19 -2.24
CA PHE A 36 -8.58 7.94 -2.89
C PHE A 36 -10.09 7.89 -3.15
N ASP A 37 -10.83 8.97 -2.88
CA ASP A 37 -12.29 9.06 -3.00
C ASP A 37 -12.99 7.88 -2.32
N VAL A 38 -12.68 7.68 -1.03
CA VAL A 38 -13.25 6.61 -0.19
C VAL A 38 -14.35 7.17 0.69
N GLY A 39 -15.58 6.73 0.45
CA GLY A 39 -16.76 7.19 1.20
C GLY A 39 -17.15 6.29 2.37
N ASP A 40 -17.94 6.82 3.31
CA ASP A 40 -18.41 6.09 4.50
C ASP A 40 -19.23 4.84 4.17
N ARG A 41 -20.01 4.88 3.07
CA ARG A 41 -20.79 3.73 2.61
C ARG A 41 -19.89 2.56 2.19
N GLU A 42 -18.78 2.87 1.54
CA GLU A 42 -17.81 1.86 1.08
C GLU A 42 -17.14 1.21 2.28
N LEU A 43 -16.61 2.03 3.20
CA LEU A 43 -16.00 1.58 4.44
C LEU A 43 -16.96 0.78 5.33
N GLY A 44 -18.26 1.05 5.29
CA GLY A 44 -19.26 0.31 6.04
C GLY A 44 -19.65 -1.04 5.45
N VAL A 45 -19.22 -1.36 4.22
CA VAL A 45 -19.61 -2.58 3.49
C VAL A 45 -18.43 -3.52 3.26
N VAL A 46 -17.21 -2.99 3.13
CA VAL A 46 -16.00 -3.78 2.90
C VAL A 46 -15.60 -4.53 4.17
N ASP A 47 -15.28 -5.81 4.03
CA ASP A 47 -14.67 -6.62 5.08
C ASP A 47 -13.16 -6.33 5.14
N GLY A 48 -12.81 -5.18 5.72
CA GLY A 48 -11.45 -4.65 5.75
C GLY A 48 -11.38 -3.21 6.25
N ASP A 49 -10.18 -2.68 6.36
CA ASP A 49 -9.93 -1.29 6.75
C ASP A 49 -9.64 -0.37 5.55
N LEU A 50 -9.39 0.91 5.84
CA LEU A 50 -9.06 1.90 4.82
C LEU A 50 -7.79 1.52 4.03
N ALA A 51 -6.82 0.87 4.66
CA ALA A 51 -5.59 0.45 3.99
C ALA A 51 -5.85 -0.74 3.04
N ASP A 52 -6.78 -1.63 3.38
CA ASP A 52 -7.21 -2.70 2.48
C ASP A 52 -7.85 -2.12 1.20
N ILE A 53 -8.79 -1.18 1.36
CA ILE A 53 -9.44 -0.47 0.26
C ILE A 53 -8.42 0.25 -0.65
N VAL A 54 -7.45 0.95 -0.04
CA VAL A 54 -6.40 1.66 -0.79
C VAL A 54 -5.48 0.68 -1.53
N ARG A 55 -5.11 -0.45 -0.90
CA ARG A 55 -4.29 -1.48 -1.56
C ARG A 55 -4.98 -2.05 -2.79
N GLU A 56 -6.30 -2.26 -2.75
CA GLU A 56 -7.08 -2.68 -3.92
C GLU A 56 -7.02 -1.65 -5.05
N ARG A 57 -7.26 -0.36 -4.74
CA ARG A 57 -7.16 0.72 -5.74
C ARG A 57 -5.78 0.82 -6.35
N VAL A 58 -4.73 0.78 -5.53
CA VAL A 58 -3.32 0.85 -5.97
C VAL A 58 -2.96 -0.33 -6.86
N ALA A 59 -3.50 -1.53 -6.59
CA ALA A 59 -3.29 -2.70 -7.44
C ALA A 59 -3.86 -2.54 -8.86
N LEU A 60 -4.81 -1.63 -9.06
CA LEU A 60 -5.43 -1.33 -10.35
C LEU A 60 -4.82 -0.09 -11.03
N LEU A 61 -3.90 0.62 -10.38
CA LEU A 61 -3.24 1.77 -10.99
C LEU A 61 -2.34 1.30 -12.13
N ASP A 62 -2.60 1.84 -13.32
CA ASP A 62 -1.71 1.66 -14.45
C ASP A 62 -0.48 2.54 -14.25
N VAL A 63 0.61 1.91 -13.78
CA VAL A 63 1.90 2.57 -13.58
C VAL A 63 2.82 2.17 -14.73
N GLU A 64 3.29 3.17 -15.49
CA GLU A 64 4.29 2.93 -16.52
C GLU A 64 5.54 2.28 -15.89
N LYS A 65 6.10 1.31 -16.61
CA LYS A 65 7.20 0.46 -16.14
C LYS A 65 8.57 1.11 -16.26
#